data_AF-A0A832SK46-F1
#
_entry.id   AF-A0A832SK46-F1
#
_cell.length_a   1.000
_cell.length_b   1.000
_cell.length_c   1.000
_cell.angle_alpha   90.00
_cell.angle_beta   90.00
_cell.angle_gamma   90.00
#
_symmetry.space_group_name_H-M   'P 1'
#
loop_
_entity.id
_entity.type
_entity.pdbx_description
1 polymer ?
#
loop_
_entity_poly.entity_id
_entity_poly.type
_entity_poly.pdbx_seq_one_letter_code
_entity_poly.pdbx_strand_id
1 'polypeptide(L)'
;MNIDPENYDRMIAYEDIPDIASMDGVENVILYDTGYLDPIIYTAASEGRLPDKLNLIAVPEAIAQDYLNQTVIPYGTEDLEEGRLPRDGAHEITISKKLLEKHFAYTDEMLTRTIGSKVNYENETYTIVGINSYDICYISFDAKRNYGLYQYDAEAFNEFVIRNIDYKKTNEYFHPEYVNEIFIFTADGSEKSVLDRLFQEYPAENYISGEYVSVWKKTFNGSVLRKIIVIDSICVAWLGVLLVLLNKKPVSKV
;
A
#
# COMPACT_ATOMS: atom_id res chain seq x y z
N MET A 1 11.93 -8.08 -25.11
CA MET A 1 10.90 -9.05 -24.72
C MET A 1 9.78 -8.91 -25.74
N ASN A 2 9.32 -10.01 -26.36
CA ASN A 2 8.21 -9.97 -27.31
C ASN A 2 7.00 -10.56 -26.61
N ILE A 3 5.91 -9.78 -26.53
CA ILE A 3 4.62 -10.24 -26.03
C ILE A 3 4.06 -11.22 -27.06
N ASP A 4 3.57 -12.37 -26.61
CA ASP A 4 2.84 -13.30 -27.47
C ASP A 4 1.52 -12.63 -27.92
N PRO A 5 1.28 -12.42 -29.23
CA PRO A 5 0.04 -11.83 -29.70
C PRO A 5 -1.21 -12.58 -29.26
N GLU A 6 -1.11 -13.89 -28.98
CA GLU A 6 -2.25 -14.69 -28.48
C GLU A 6 -2.61 -14.36 -27.03
N ASN A 7 -1.68 -13.81 -26.25
CA ASN A 7 -1.88 -13.46 -24.85
C ASN A 7 -2.15 -11.97 -24.63
N TYR A 8 -2.21 -11.14 -25.67
CA TYR A 8 -2.18 -9.67 -25.55
C TYR A 8 -3.24 -9.09 -24.59
N ASP A 9 -4.44 -9.67 -24.56
CA ASP A 9 -5.55 -9.25 -23.68
C ASP A 9 -5.71 -10.16 -22.43
N ARG A 10 -4.73 -11.02 -22.14
CA ARG A 10 -4.81 -11.96 -21.03
C ARG A 10 -4.55 -11.25 -19.69
N MET A 11 -5.57 -11.29 -18.84
CA MET A 11 -5.54 -10.89 -17.42
C MET A 11 -5.26 -12.10 -16.54
N ILE A 12 -4.83 -11.86 -15.29
CA ILE A 12 -4.61 -12.91 -14.30
C ILE A 12 -5.95 -13.34 -13.70
N ALA A 13 -6.28 -14.61 -13.91
CA ALA A 13 -7.43 -15.26 -13.28
C ALA A 13 -7.04 -15.95 -11.97
N TYR A 14 -8.03 -16.28 -11.14
CA TYR A 14 -7.78 -17.07 -9.93
C TYR A 14 -7.11 -18.43 -10.23
N GLU A 15 -7.36 -19.02 -11.40
CA GLU A 15 -6.75 -20.29 -11.82
C GLU A 15 -5.24 -20.19 -12.10
N ASP A 16 -4.73 -19.00 -12.39
CA ASP A 16 -3.32 -18.75 -12.68
C ASP A 16 -2.46 -18.62 -11.41
N ILE A 17 -3.08 -18.35 -10.26
CA ILE A 17 -2.36 -18.06 -9.02
C ILE A 17 -1.44 -19.20 -8.56
N PRO A 18 -1.83 -20.50 -8.61
CA PRO A 18 -0.91 -21.58 -8.25
C PRO A 18 0.36 -21.59 -9.11
N ASP A 19 0.22 -21.33 -10.42
CA ASP A 19 1.34 -21.30 -11.34
C ASP A 19 2.25 -20.10 -11.05
N ILE A 20 1.67 -18.92 -10.82
CA ILE A 20 2.39 -17.71 -10.40
C ILE A 20 3.14 -17.94 -9.07
N ALA A 21 2.47 -18.50 -8.07
CA ALA A 21 3.05 -18.81 -6.77
C ALA A 21 4.20 -19.84 -6.85
N SER A 22 4.20 -20.67 -7.89
CA SER A 22 5.25 -21.67 -8.15
C SER A 22 6.39 -21.16 -9.04
N MET A 23 6.32 -19.92 -9.54
CA MET A 23 7.38 -19.36 -10.38
C MET A 23 8.70 -19.26 -9.61
N ASP A 24 9.81 -19.61 -10.28
CA ASP A 24 11.14 -19.45 -9.68
C ASP A 24 11.39 -17.99 -9.30
N GLY A 25 11.82 -17.78 -8.06
CA GLY A 25 12.03 -16.46 -7.47
C GLY A 25 10.81 -15.81 -6.82
N VAL A 26 9.61 -16.42 -6.87
CA VAL A 26 8.45 -15.97 -6.07
C VAL A 26 8.51 -16.60 -4.68
N GLU A 27 8.42 -15.77 -3.65
CA GLU A 27 8.39 -16.21 -2.24
C GLU A 27 6.96 -16.31 -1.70
N ASN A 28 6.11 -15.37 -2.10
CA ASN A 28 4.74 -15.30 -1.60
C ASN A 28 3.83 -14.52 -2.56
N VAL A 29 2.55 -14.88 -2.58
CA VAL A 29 1.50 -14.15 -3.31
C VAL A 29 0.43 -13.74 -2.32
N ILE A 30 0.07 -12.47 -2.32
CA ILE A 30 -1.02 -11.92 -1.51
C ILE A 30 -2.09 -11.38 -2.45
N LEU A 31 -3.34 -11.74 -2.17
CA LEU A 31 -4.51 -11.42 -2.98
C LEU A 31 -5.47 -10.54 -2.19
N TYR A 32 -6.18 -9.68 -2.91
CA TYR A 32 -7.34 -9.01 -2.34
C TYR A 32 -8.48 -9.98 -2.09
N ASP A 33 -8.98 -9.96 -0.85
CA ASP A 33 -10.23 -10.59 -0.48
C ASP A 33 -11.39 -9.65 -0.78
N THR A 34 -11.75 -9.54 -2.06
CA THR A 34 -12.82 -8.66 -2.56
C THR A 34 -14.12 -8.84 -1.76
N GLY A 35 -14.52 -10.08 -1.48
CA GLY A 35 -15.74 -10.35 -0.72
C GLY A 35 -15.73 -9.87 0.73
N TYR A 36 -14.55 -9.61 1.29
CA TYR A 36 -14.37 -9.04 2.63
C TYR A 36 -14.15 -7.52 2.57
N LEU A 37 -13.30 -7.05 1.66
CA LEU A 37 -12.90 -5.65 1.54
C LEU A 37 -14.03 -4.77 1.02
N ASP A 38 -14.75 -5.19 -0.02
CA ASP A 38 -15.74 -4.34 -0.67
C ASP A 38 -16.86 -3.90 0.30
N PRO A 39 -17.47 -4.79 1.11
CA PRO A 39 -18.43 -4.36 2.12
C PRO A 39 -17.82 -3.35 3.11
N ILE A 40 -16.56 -3.54 3.53
CA ILE A 40 -15.94 -2.61 4.47
C ILE A 40 -15.71 -1.25 3.81
N ILE A 41 -15.11 -1.21 2.63
CA ILE A 41 -14.74 0.02 1.93
C ILE A 41 -15.99 0.78 1.48
N TYR A 42 -16.96 0.10 0.87
CA TYR A 42 -18.13 0.75 0.28
C TYR A 42 -19.27 0.99 1.30
N THR A 43 -19.38 0.21 2.37
CA THR A 43 -20.40 0.42 3.43
C THR A 43 -19.89 1.36 4.54
N ALA A 44 -18.63 1.28 4.96
CA ALA A 44 -18.11 2.18 6.02
C ALA A 44 -17.98 3.64 5.56
N ALA A 45 -17.73 3.88 4.27
CA ALA A 45 -17.60 5.23 3.72
C ALA A 45 -18.95 5.96 3.51
N SER A 46 -20.09 5.26 3.57
CA SER A 46 -21.36 5.78 3.02
C SER A 46 -22.52 5.95 4.02
N GLU A 47 -22.50 5.30 5.19
CA GLU A 47 -23.72 5.20 6.01
C GLU A 47 -23.87 6.27 7.13
N GLY A 48 -22.85 7.09 7.40
CA GLY A 48 -22.90 8.13 8.44
C GLY A 48 -23.16 7.61 9.87
N ARG A 49 -23.17 6.27 10.05
CA ARG A 49 -23.35 5.56 11.32
C ARG A 49 -22.13 4.71 11.60
N LEU A 50 -21.63 4.78 12.83
CA LEU A 50 -20.52 3.93 13.27
C LEU A 50 -20.93 2.45 13.25
N PRO A 51 -20.05 1.53 12.80
CA PRO A 51 -20.35 0.11 12.71
C PRO A 51 -20.50 -0.53 14.09
N ASP A 52 -21.38 -1.52 14.22
CA ASP A 52 -21.66 -2.23 15.49
C ASP A 52 -20.57 -3.26 15.84
N LYS A 53 -19.68 -3.56 14.90
CA LYS A 53 -18.43 -4.29 15.08
C LYS A 53 -17.28 -3.47 14.49
N LEU A 54 -16.04 -3.73 14.89
CA LEU A 54 -14.89 -3.12 14.23
C LEU A 54 -14.70 -3.75 12.84
N ASN A 55 -14.52 -2.90 11.84
CA ASN A 55 -14.09 -3.31 10.50
C ASN A 55 -12.57 -3.44 10.51
N LEU A 56 -12.06 -4.67 10.60
CA LEU A 56 -10.63 -4.93 10.69
C LEU A 56 -10.03 -5.17 9.31
N ILE A 57 -8.93 -4.51 8.98
CA ILE A 57 -8.13 -4.80 7.79
C ILE A 57 -6.68 -5.04 8.23
N ALA A 58 -6.08 -6.11 7.74
CA ALA A 58 -4.69 -6.46 7.98
C ALA A 58 -3.89 -6.27 6.69
N VAL A 59 -2.94 -5.33 6.68
CA VAL A 59 -2.09 -5.06 5.53
C VAL A 59 -0.62 -5.29 5.89
N PRO A 60 0.11 -6.13 5.13
CA PRO A 60 1.55 -6.31 5.32
C PRO A 60 2.29 -4.98 5.36
N GLU A 61 3.24 -4.85 6.28
CA GLU A 61 4.04 -3.64 6.49
C GLU A 61 4.73 -3.19 5.19
N ALA A 62 5.25 -4.14 4.41
CA ALA A 62 5.90 -3.86 3.12
C ALA A 62 4.94 -3.21 2.11
N ILE A 63 3.69 -3.66 2.04
CA ILE A 63 2.68 -3.05 1.15
C ILE A 63 2.34 -1.65 1.65
N ALA A 64 2.07 -1.54 2.95
CA ALA A 64 1.72 -0.28 3.59
C ALA A 64 2.82 0.79 3.49
N GLN A 65 4.11 0.41 3.49
CA GLN A 65 5.21 1.37 3.43
C GLN A 65 5.60 1.73 1.99
N ASP A 66 5.74 0.74 1.10
CA ASP A 66 6.39 0.95 -0.20
C ASP A 66 5.40 1.35 -1.30
N TYR A 67 4.12 1.01 -1.13
CA TYR A 67 3.07 1.19 -2.14
C TYR A 67 1.92 2.09 -1.69
N LEU A 68 2.10 2.85 -0.61
CA LEU A 68 1.13 3.83 -0.13
C LEU A 68 0.77 4.80 -1.28
N ASN A 69 -0.52 4.88 -1.64
CA ASN A 69 -1.12 5.59 -2.79
C ASN A 69 -0.99 4.96 -4.19
N GLN A 70 -0.46 3.74 -4.31
CA GLN A 70 -0.39 3.02 -5.60
C GLN A 70 -1.38 1.86 -5.68
N THR A 71 -1.98 1.53 -4.54
CA THR A 71 -2.87 0.40 -4.31
C THR A 71 -4.18 0.92 -3.74
N VAL A 72 -5.27 0.17 -3.89
CA VAL A 72 -6.57 0.57 -3.32
C VAL A 72 -6.59 0.45 -1.79
N ILE A 73 -5.78 -0.46 -1.22
CA ILE A 73 -5.53 -0.54 0.23
C ILE A 73 -4.03 -0.42 0.56
N PRO A 74 -3.69 0.23 1.68
CA PRO A 74 -4.62 0.59 2.75
C PRO A 74 -5.33 1.94 2.50
N TYR A 75 -6.67 1.89 2.41
CA TYR A 75 -7.56 3.00 2.04
C TYR A 75 -7.59 4.08 3.13
N GLY A 76 -7.34 5.34 2.79
CA GLY A 76 -7.41 6.44 3.74
C GLY A 76 -6.33 6.40 4.82
N THR A 77 -5.21 5.72 4.56
CA THR A 77 -4.06 5.70 5.48
C THR A 77 -3.17 6.91 5.37
N GLU A 78 -3.28 7.64 4.27
CA GLU A 78 -2.82 9.02 4.11
C GLU A 78 -3.41 9.95 5.17
N ASP A 79 -4.55 9.59 5.78
CA ASP A 79 -5.30 10.39 6.76
C ASP A 79 -5.13 9.88 8.20
N LEU A 80 -3.97 9.31 8.54
CA LEU A 80 -3.59 9.13 9.94
C LEU A 80 -3.49 10.49 10.64
N GLU A 81 -4.33 10.70 11.65
CA GLU A 81 -4.29 11.89 12.49
C GLU A 81 -3.03 11.89 13.37
N GLU A 82 -2.70 10.73 13.93
CA GLU A 82 -1.60 10.56 14.90
C GLU A 82 -0.97 9.17 14.80
N GLY A 83 0.32 9.07 15.13
CA GLY A 83 1.03 7.78 15.23
C GLY A 83 1.49 7.20 13.88
N ARG A 84 1.34 5.88 13.73
CA ARG A 84 1.78 5.12 12.53
C ARG A 84 0.86 3.93 12.27
N LEU A 85 1.01 3.30 11.10
CA LEU A 85 0.39 2.02 10.80
C LEU A 85 0.99 0.86 11.63
N PRO A 86 0.24 -0.25 11.81
CA PRO A 86 0.70 -1.44 12.54
C PRO A 86 1.89 -2.11 11.86
N ARG A 87 2.73 -2.76 12.65
CA ARG A 87 3.77 -3.68 12.15
C ARG A 87 3.25 -5.10 12.10
N ASP A 88 3.80 -5.91 11.20
CA ASP A 88 3.43 -7.32 11.05
C ASP A 88 3.68 -8.08 12.37
N GLY A 89 2.72 -8.93 12.77
CA GLY A 89 2.80 -9.76 13.97
C GLY A 89 2.91 -9.02 15.33
N ALA A 90 2.88 -7.69 15.37
CA ALA A 90 3.10 -6.91 16.59
C ALA A 90 1.88 -6.80 17.52
N HIS A 91 0.72 -7.33 17.11
CA HIS A 91 -0.57 -7.17 17.79
C HIS A 91 -0.91 -5.69 18.03
N GLU A 92 -0.80 -4.90 16.98
CA GLU A 92 -1.02 -3.47 16.97
C GLU A 92 -2.30 -3.11 16.20
N ILE A 93 -2.90 -1.97 16.52
CA ILE A 93 -4.10 -1.45 15.87
C ILE A 93 -4.00 0.06 15.63
N THR A 94 -4.52 0.52 14.49
CA THR A 94 -4.95 1.91 14.32
C THR A 94 -6.46 1.99 14.38
N ILE A 95 -6.98 3.00 15.05
CA ILE A 95 -8.42 3.11 15.30
C ILE A 95 -8.83 4.56 15.48
N SER A 96 -10.01 4.93 14.98
CA SER A 96 -10.53 6.29 15.10
C SER A 96 -10.98 6.60 16.53
N LYS A 97 -10.92 7.88 16.90
CA LYS A 97 -11.41 8.35 18.22
C LYS A 97 -12.88 7.97 18.44
N LYS A 98 -13.71 8.07 17.39
CA LYS A 98 -15.13 7.70 17.43
C LYS A 98 -15.36 6.22 17.73
N LEU A 99 -14.55 5.34 17.15
CA LEU A 99 -14.63 3.91 17.44
C LEU A 99 -14.16 3.58 18.86
N LEU A 100 -13.16 4.30 19.37
CA LEU A 100 -12.71 4.19 20.76
C LEU A 100 -13.79 4.57 21.77
N GLU A 101 -14.50 5.66 21.53
CA GLU A 101 -15.64 6.08 22.34
C GLU A 101 -16.75 5.02 22.30
N LYS A 102 -17.16 4.59 21.10
CA LYS A 102 -18.29 3.65 20.92
C LYS A 102 -18.02 2.26 21.51
N HIS A 103 -16.86 1.68 21.20
CA HIS A 103 -16.59 0.27 21.49
C HIS A 103 -15.83 0.05 22.80
N PHE A 104 -15.14 1.08 23.30
CA PHE A 104 -14.25 0.97 24.45
C PHE A 104 -14.50 2.01 25.55
N ALA A 105 -15.54 2.83 25.40
CA ALA A 105 -15.94 3.86 26.37
C ALA A 105 -14.82 4.84 26.74
N TYR A 106 -13.96 5.18 25.77
CA TYR A 106 -12.94 6.21 25.96
C TYR A 106 -13.60 7.58 26.18
N THR A 107 -13.04 8.36 27.10
CA THR A 107 -13.43 9.76 27.34
C THR A 107 -12.46 10.73 26.66
N ASP A 108 -12.84 12.00 26.52
CA ASP A 108 -11.96 13.06 25.98
C ASP A 108 -10.57 13.07 26.62
N GLU A 109 -10.48 12.88 27.94
CA GLU A 109 -9.19 12.82 28.65
C GLU A 109 -8.36 11.61 28.23
N MET A 110 -8.98 10.44 28.10
CA MET A 110 -8.31 9.21 27.65
C MET A 110 -7.83 9.34 26.21
N LEU A 111 -8.61 10.01 25.36
CA LEU A 111 -8.27 10.21 23.95
C LEU A 111 -6.95 10.96 23.76
N THR A 112 -6.57 11.85 24.69
CA THR A 112 -5.29 12.57 24.65
C THR A 112 -4.05 11.71 24.92
N ARG A 113 -4.23 10.48 25.41
CA ARG A 113 -3.13 9.54 25.77
C ARG A 113 -3.33 8.16 25.15
N THR A 114 -3.96 8.14 23.98
CA THR A 114 -4.39 6.88 23.35
C THR A 114 -3.22 6.06 22.82
N ILE A 115 -2.24 6.68 22.17
CA ILE A 115 -1.10 5.96 21.59
C ILE A 115 -0.31 5.22 22.68
N GLY A 116 -0.07 3.93 22.48
CA GLY A 116 0.56 3.01 23.43
C GLY A 116 -0.40 2.35 24.41
N SER A 117 -1.66 2.81 24.49
CA SER A 117 -2.70 2.15 25.29
C SER A 117 -3.14 0.84 24.65
N LYS A 118 -3.84 0.00 25.41
CA LYS A 118 -4.32 -1.31 24.95
C LYS A 118 -5.84 -1.38 24.88
N VAL A 119 -6.35 -2.12 23.90
CA VAL A 119 -7.76 -2.45 23.74
C VAL A 119 -7.93 -3.95 23.56
N ASN A 120 -9.03 -4.49 24.08
CA ASN A 120 -9.36 -5.92 23.97
C ASN A 120 -10.53 -6.10 23.02
N TYR A 121 -10.34 -6.80 21.91
CA TYR A 121 -11.37 -7.04 20.90
C TYR A 121 -11.30 -8.47 20.37
N GLU A 122 -12.43 -9.17 20.32
CA GLU A 122 -12.55 -10.56 19.84
C GLU A 122 -11.45 -11.52 20.37
N ASN A 123 -11.23 -11.50 21.69
CA ASN A 123 -10.23 -12.29 22.43
C ASN A 123 -8.76 -11.94 22.17
N GLU A 124 -8.49 -10.86 21.44
CA GLU A 124 -7.15 -10.33 21.22
C GLU A 124 -6.93 -9.03 22.00
N THR A 125 -5.69 -8.80 22.41
CA THR A 125 -5.26 -7.53 22.98
C THR A 125 -4.38 -6.80 21.98
N TYR A 126 -4.84 -5.63 21.54
CA TYR A 126 -4.09 -4.80 20.62
C TYR A 126 -3.49 -3.58 21.33
N THR A 127 -2.27 -3.20 20.96
CA THR A 127 -1.70 -1.89 21.31
C THR A 127 -2.07 -0.86 20.25
N ILE A 128 -2.66 0.27 20.67
CA ILE A 128 -3.00 1.35 19.76
C ILE A 128 -1.73 2.08 19.35
N VAL A 129 -1.41 2.08 18.06
CA VAL A 129 -0.19 2.71 17.51
C VAL A 129 -0.47 3.88 16.57
N GLY A 130 -1.74 4.08 16.21
CA GLY A 130 -2.16 5.22 15.42
C GLY A 130 -3.65 5.53 15.56
N ILE A 131 -4.00 6.78 15.28
CA ILE A 131 -5.37 7.26 15.16
C ILE A 131 -5.62 7.58 13.70
N ASN A 132 -6.65 6.98 13.11
CA ASN A 132 -7.06 7.25 11.74
C ASN A 132 -8.38 8.02 11.69
N SER A 133 -8.62 8.66 10.56
CA SER A 133 -9.80 9.51 10.34
C SER A 133 -11.07 8.70 9.96
N TYR A 134 -10.89 7.44 9.54
CA TYR A 134 -11.96 6.57 9.04
C TYR A 134 -12.40 5.52 10.05
N ASP A 135 -13.65 5.05 9.91
CA ASP A 135 -14.22 4.00 10.77
C ASP A 135 -13.81 2.58 10.34
N ILE A 136 -12.53 2.44 9.97
CA ILE A 136 -11.83 1.20 9.61
C ILE A 136 -10.65 1.06 10.54
N CYS A 137 -10.41 -0.13 11.08
CA CYS A 137 -9.26 -0.41 11.93
C CYS A 137 -8.21 -1.18 11.14
N TYR A 138 -6.98 -0.64 11.05
CA TYR A 138 -5.86 -1.43 10.54
C TYR A 138 -5.23 -2.19 11.68
N ILE A 139 -5.03 -3.49 11.53
CA ILE A 139 -4.37 -4.34 12.51
C ILE A 139 -3.08 -4.93 11.95
N SER A 140 -2.19 -5.39 12.84
CA SER A 140 -1.01 -6.16 12.46
C SER A 140 -1.36 -7.31 11.52
N PHE A 141 -0.60 -7.44 10.42
CA PHE A 141 -0.76 -8.57 9.51
C PHE A 141 -0.33 -9.88 10.16
N ASP A 142 -1.16 -10.91 9.96
CA ASP A 142 -0.90 -12.30 10.32
C ASP A 142 -1.41 -13.16 9.16
N ALA A 143 -0.49 -13.87 8.49
CA ALA A 143 -0.80 -14.71 7.34
C ALA A 143 -1.85 -15.79 7.61
N LYS A 144 -2.08 -16.14 8.89
CA LYS A 144 -3.11 -17.13 9.28
C LYS A 144 -4.51 -16.54 9.35
N ARG A 145 -4.67 -15.22 9.30
CA ARG A 145 -5.94 -14.53 9.48
C ARG A 145 -6.24 -13.65 8.28
N ASN A 146 -7.36 -13.93 7.63
CA ASN A 146 -7.79 -13.16 6.47
C ASN A 146 -8.67 -11.98 6.91
N TYR A 147 -8.05 -10.82 7.05
CA TYR A 147 -8.74 -9.54 7.28
C TYR A 147 -8.53 -8.64 6.07
N GLY A 148 -9.15 -9.00 4.95
CA GLY A 148 -9.14 -8.23 3.70
C GLY A 148 -8.00 -8.56 2.73
N LEU A 149 -6.87 -9.04 3.21
CA LEU A 149 -5.82 -9.64 2.38
C LEU A 149 -5.68 -11.12 2.68
N TYR A 150 -5.50 -11.90 1.62
CA TYR A 150 -5.30 -13.34 1.66
C TYR A 150 -3.90 -13.68 1.21
N GLN A 151 -3.12 -14.32 2.07
CA GLN A 151 -1.86 -14.93 1.66
C GLN A 151 -2.14 -16.27 0.99
N TYR A 152 -1.56 -16.50 -0.18
CA TYR A 152 -1.73 -17.75 -0.90
C TYR A 152 -1.30 -18.96 -0.06
N ASP A 153 -2.27 -19.79 0.25
CA ASP A 153 -2.10 -21.12 0.82
C ASP A 153 -2.78 -22.15 -0.09
N ALA A 154 -2.02 -23.13 -0.57
CA ALA A 154 -2.50 -24.12 -1.52
C ALA A 154 -3.65 -24.98 -0.95
N GLU A 155 -3.67 -25.21 0.36
CA GLU A 155 -4.70 -26.04 1.01
C GLU A 155 -6.04 -25.30 1.10
N ALA A 156 -6.02 -24.00 1.41
CA ALA A 156 -7.23 -23.17 1.58
C ALA A 156 -7.63 -22.40 0.31
N PHE A 157 -6.82 -22.38 -0.75
CA PHE A 157 -7.01 -21.47 -1.89
C PHE A 157 -8.35 -21.66 -2.59
N ASN A 158 -8.78 -22.91 -2.80
CA ASN A 158 -10.04 -23.18 -3.48
C ASN A 158 -11.25 -22.61 -2.72
N GLU A 159 -11.24 -22.66 -1.38
CA GLU A 159 -12.31 -22.06 -0.57
C GLU A 159 -12.32 -20.54 -0.69
N PHE A 160 -11.14 -19.92 -0.69
CA PHE A 160 -10.97 -18.48 -0.91
C PHE A 160 -11.52 -18.05 -2.29
N VAL A 161 -11.20 -18.80 -3.34
CA VAL A 161 -11.64 -18.54 -4.73
C VAL A 161 -13.15 -18.66 -4.85
N ILE A 162 -13.76 -19.75 -4.37
CA ILE A 162 -15.21 -19.97 -4.44
C ILE A 162 -15.95 -18.82 -3.78
N ARG A 163 -15.56 -18.44 -2.55
CA ARG A 163 -16.20 -17.34 -1.83
C ARG A 163 -16.11 -16.02 -2.59
N ASN A 164 -14.95 -15.69 -3.18
CA ASN A 164 -14.76 -14.43 -3.89
C ASN A 164 -15.50 -14.41 -5.24
N ILE A 165 -15.49 -15.51 -5.99
CA ILE A 165 -16.24 -15.64 -7.23
C ILE A 165 -17.75 -15.54 -6.96
N ASP A 166 -18.26 -16.20 -5.92
CA ASP A 166 -19.67 -16.14 -5.55
C ASP A 166 -20.08 -14.72 -5.15
N TYR A 167 -19.24 -14.02 -4.38
CA TYR A 167 -19.47 -12.62 -4.05
C TYR A 167 -19.52 -11.74 -5.31
N LYS A 168 -18.53 -11.87 -6.21
CA LYS A 168 -18.43 -11.09 -7.45
C LYS A 168 -19.63 -11.34 -8.37
N LYS A 169 -20.06 -12.59 -8.53
CA LYS A 169 -21.26 -12.94 -9.30
C LYS A 169 -22.52 -12.35 -8.69
N THR A 170 -22.67 -12.43 -7.37
CA THR A 170 -23.82 -11.87 -6.63
C THR A 170 -23.93 -10.36 -6.83
N ASN A 171 -22.80 -9.67 -6.94
CA ASN A 171 -22.73 -8.22 -7.13
C ASN A 171 -22.50 -7.82 -8.60
N GLU A 172 -22.79 -8.72 -9.55
CA GLU A 172 -22.80 -8.46 -10.99
C GLU A 172 -21.46 -7.91 -11.56
N TYR A 173 -20.32 -8.34 -11.01
CA TYR A 173 -19.00 -8.03 -11.57
C TYR A 173 -18.90 -8.55 -13.00
N PHE A 174 -18.29 -7.77 -13.89
CA PHE A 174 -18.18 -8.11 -15.31
C PHE A 174 -17.26 -9.33 -15.56
N HIS A 175 -16.18 -9.46 -14.78
CA HIS A 175 -15.22 -10.57 -14.82
C HIS A 175 -15.00 -11.16 -13.42
N PRO A 176 -15.91 -12.02 -12.93
CA PRO A 176 -15.79 -12.60 -11.60
C PRO A 176 -14.56 -13.52 -11.43
N GLU A 177 -14.05 -14.10 -12.51
CA GLU A 177 -12.91 -15.02 -12.57
C GLU A 177 -11.55 -14.33 -12.41
N TYR A 178 -11.45 -13.03 -12.75
CA TYR A 178 -10.21 -12.28 -12.66
C TYR A 178 -9.95 -11.78 -11.26
N VAL A 179 -8.67 -11.70 -10.91
CA VAL A 179 -8.25 -11.13 -9.63
C VAL A 179 -8.24 -9.60 -9.73
N ASN A 180 -8.64 -8.91 -8.65
CA ASN A 180 -8.68 -7.45 -8.66
C ASN A 180 -7.30 -6.83 -8.41
N GLU A 181 -6.55 -7.36 -7.44
CA GLU A 181 -5.23 -6.87 -7.08
C GLU A 181 -4.41 -8.00 -6.45
N ILE A 182 -3.13 -8.07 -6.84
CA ILE A 182 -2.17 -9.11 -6.47
C ILE A 182 -0.85 -8.45 -6.07
N PHE A 183 -0.28 -8.91 -4.97
CA PHE A 183 1.08 -8.59 -4.56
C PHE A 183 1.92 -9.84 -4.66
N ILE A 184 3.02 -9.73 -5.40
CA ILE A 184 3.96 -10.82 -5.58
C ILE A 184 5.24 -10.40 -4.89
N PHE A 185 5.58 -11.12 -3.83
CA PHE A 185 6.85 -10.97 -3.13
C PHE A 185 7.84 -11.93 -3.76
N THR A 186 9.02 -11.41 -4.08
CA THR A 186 10.08 -12.16 -4.74
C THR A 186 11.30 -12.23 -3.86
N ALA A 187 12.09 -13.28 -4.05
CA ALA A 187 13.42 -13.36 -3.46
C ALA A 187 14.31 -12.25 -4.04
N ASP A 188 15.20 -11.70 -3.21
CA ASP A 188 16.13 -10.65 -3.58
C ASP A 188 16.84 -10.95 -4.91
N GLY A 189 16.69 -10.06 -5.89
CA GLY A 189 17.29 -10.17 -7.23
C GLY A 189 16.49 -10.94 -8.26
N SER A 190 15.30 -11.46 -7.89
CA SER A 190 14.40 -12.19 -8.79
C SER A 190 13.26 -11.33 -9.36
N GLU A 191 13.10 -10.10 -8.86
CA GLU A 191 12.02 -9.16 -9.20
C GLU A 191 11.89 -8.99 -10.71
N LYS A 192 13.01 -8.69 -11.39
CA LYS A 192 13.02 -8.47 -12.84
C LYS A 192 12.64 -9.73 -13.62
N SER A 193 13.13 -10.90 -13.24
CA SER A 193 12.82 -12.15 -13.95
C SER A 193 11.36 -12.55 -13.78
N VAL A 194 10.82 -12.38 -12.57
CA VAL A 194 9.40 -12.63 -12.29
C VAL A 194 8.55 -11.62 -13.07
N LEU A 195 8.89 -10.33 -13.03
CA LEU A 195 8.17 -9.28 -13.75
C LEU A 195 8.19 -9.48 -15.27
N ASP A 196 9.36 -9.81 -15.85
CA ASP A 196 9.49 -10.10 -17.28
C ASP A 196 8.62 -11.30 -17.68
N ARG A 197 8.45 -12.30 -16.80
CA ARG A 197 7.58 -13.46 -17.05
C ARG A 197 6.10 -13.07 -16.98
N LEU A 198 5.70 -12.31 -15.96
CA LEU A 198 4.33 -11.83 -15.83
C LEU A 198 3.91 -10.98 -17.04
N PHE A 199 4.76 -10.05 -17.50
CA PHE A 199 4.48 -9.27 -18.71
C PHE A 199 4.37 -10.13 -20.00
N GLN A 200 4.98 -11.33 -20.05
CA GLN A 200 4.85 -12.22 -21.21
C GLN A 200 3.55 -13.01 -21.17
N GLU A 201 3.21 -13.53 -20.00
CA GLU A 201 2.09 -14.44 -19.81
C GLU A 201 0.76 -13.70 -19.62
N TYR A 202 0.78 -12.52 -18.97
CA TYR A 202 -0.40 -11.72 -18.62
C TYR A 202 -0.20 -10.22 -18.97
N PRO A 203 0.01 -9.88 -20.25
CA PRO A 203 0.37 -8.53 -20.67
C PRO A 203 -0.74 -7.48 -20.48
N ALA A 204 -1.99 -7.87 -20.26
CA ALA A 204 -3.10 -6.94 -20.06
C ALA A 204 -3.14 -6.34 -18.65
N GLU A 205 -2.37 -6.88 -17.72
CA GLU A 205 -2.29 -6.37 -16.35
C GLU A 205 -1.46 -5.09 -16.22
N ASN A 206 -1.78 -4.31 -15.19
CA ASN A 206 -0.99 -3.14 -14.82
C ASN A 206 0.04 -3.52 -13.77
N TYR A 207 1.31 -3.51 -14.16
CA TYR A 207 2.40 -3.88 -13.26
C TYR A 207 3.07 -2.67 -12.62
N ILE A 208 3.33 -2.80 -11.32
CA ILE A 208 4.13 -1.87 -10.54
C ILE A 208 5.14 -2.70 -9.76
N SER A 209 6.39 -2.24 -9.70
CA SER A 209 7.43 -2.89 -8.90
C SER A 209 8.17 -1.88 -8.04
N GLY A 210 8.27 -2.17 -6.75
CA GLY A 210 8.98 -1.36 -5.76
C GLY A 210 10.45 -1.19 -6.08
N GLU A 211 11.11 -2.24 -6.61
CA GLU A 211 12.50 -2.15 -7.07
C GLU A 211 12.62 -1.14 -8.22
N TYR A 212 11.79 -1.27 -9.26
CA TYR A 212 11.83 -0.36 -10.41
C TYR A 212 11.50 1.07 -10.01
N VAL A 213 10.49 1.27 -9.15
CA VAL A 213 10.12 2.59 -8.63
C VAL A 213 11.25 3.17 -7.78
N SER A 214 11.90 2.37 -6.93
CA SER A 214 13.03 2.78 -6.10
C SER A 214 14.24 3.18 -6.94
N VAL A 215 14.62 2.33 -7.90
CA VAL A 215 15.73 2.60 -8.85
C VAL A 215 15.44 3.84 -9.68
N TRP A 216 14.21 3.98 -10.19
CA TRP A 216 13.79 5.16 -10.94
C TRP A 216 13.82 6.42 -10.07
N LYS A 217 13.22 6.40 -8.88
CA LYS A 217 13.23 7.53 -7.92
C LYS A 217 14.66 7.93 -7.59
N LYS A 218 15.54 6.97 -7.26
CA LYS A 218 16.95 7.22 -6.94
C LYS A 218 17.68 7.87 -8.12
N THR A 219 17.48 7.34 -9.33
CA THR A 219 18.13 7.84 -10.55
C THR A 219 17.62 9.23 -10.94
N PHE A 220 16.30 9.41 -10.93
CA PHE A 220 15.65 10.68 -11.26
C PHE A 220 15.99 11.76 -10.24
N ASN A 221 15.83 11.48 -8.94
CA ASN A 221 16.15 12.42 -7.87
C ASN A 221 17.65 12.76 -7.87
N GLY A 222 18.53 11.79 -8.10
CA GLY A 222 19.96 12.03 -8.25
C GLY A 222 20.28 12.95 -9.44
N SER A 223 19.61 12.75 -10.58
CA SER A 223 19.75 13.60 -11.76
C SER A 223 19.23 15.03 -11.54
N VAL A 224 18.04 15.16 -10.94
CA VAL A 224 17.43 16.45 -10.61
C VAL A 224 18.27 17.21 -9.58
N LEU A 225 18.73 16.55 -8.51
CA LEU A 225 19.61 17.15 -7.51
C LEU A 225 20.90 17.69 -8.14
N ARG A 226 21.52 16.94 -9.06
CA ARG A 226 22.68 17.43 -9.82
C ARG A 226 22.36 18.68 -10.63
N LYS A 227 21.20 18.75 -11.28
CA LYS A 227 20.77 19.94 -12.03
C LYS A 227 20.58 21.15 -11.12
N ILE A 228 19.95 20.97 -9.96
CA ILE A 228 19.77 22.03 -8.97
C ILE A 228 21.14 22.55 -8.49
N ILE A 229 22.05 21.66 -8.11
CA ILE A 229 23.40 22.04 -7.66
C ILE A 229 24.15 22.86 -8.74
N VAL A 230 24.03 22.48 -10.01
CA VAL A 230 24.64 23.23 -11.13
C VAL A 230 24.04 24.62 -11.25
N ILE A 231 22.70 24.73 -11.21
CA ILE A 231 22.00 26.03 -11.30
C ILE A 231 22.38 26.92 -10.11
N ASP A 232 22.37 26.39 -8.89
CA ASP A 232 22.73 27.14 -7.68
C ASP A 232 24.18 27.63 -7.74
N SER A 233 25.10 26.77 -8.22
CA SER A 233 26.51 27.15 -8.40
C SER A 233 26.67 28.30 -9.40
N ILE A 234 25.91 28.27 -10.50
CA ILE A 234 25.89 29.36 -11.50
C ILE A 234 25.34 30.65 -10.88
N CYS A 235 24.22 30.57 -10.14
CA CYS A 235 23.62 31.72 -9.46
C CYS A 235 24.57 32.37 -8.45
N VAL A 236 25.26 31.56 -7.64
CA VAL A 236 26.27 32.04 -6.66
C VAL A 236 27.44 32.69 -7.37
N ALA A 237 27.94 32.11 -8.48
CA ALA A 237 29.01 32.70 -9.26
C ALA A 237 28.59 34.05 -9.87
N TRP A 238 27.38 34.15 -10.42
CA TRP A 238 26.82 35.40 -10.94
C TRP A 238 26.68 36.47 -9.86
N LEU A 239 26.16 36.12 -8.68
CA LEU A 239 26.08 37.01 -7.53
C LEU A 239 27.47 37.53 -7.12
N GLY A 240 28.48 36.67 -7.10
CA GLY A 240 29.87 37.05 -6.85
C GLY A 240 30.41 38.06 -7.87
N VAL A 241 30.16 37.83 -9.17
CA VAL A 241 30.54 38.77 -10.24
C VAL A 241 29.82 40.11 -10.07
N LEU A 242 28.52 40.09 -9.77
CA LEU A 242 27.71 41.29 -9.57
C LEU A 242 28.21 42.12 -8.38
N LEU A 243 28.54 41.47 -7.26
CA LEU A 243 29.15 42.11 -6.10
C LEU A 243 30.51 42.74 -6.43
N VAL A 244 31.37 42.05 -7.20
CA VAL A 244 32.66 42.61 -7.65
C VAL A 244 32.45 43.83 -8.56
N LEU A 245 31.49 43.78 -9.49
CA LEU A 245 31.17 44.90 -10.36
C LEU A 245 30.62 46.10 -9.59
N LEU A 246 29.76 45.88 -8.60
CA LEU A 246 29.22 46.94 -7.74
C LEU A 246 30.29 47.55 -6.82
N ASN A 247 31.28 46.77 -6.37
CA ASN A 247 32.39 47.26 -5.55
C ASN A 247 33.55 47.89 -6.34
N LYS A 248 33.54 47.83 -7.68
CA LYS A 248 34.46 48.62 -8.48
C LYS A 248 34.02 50.08 -8.44
N LYS A 249 34.64 50.87 -7.55
CA LYS A 249 34.60 52.33 -7.65
C LYS A 249 34.96 52.74 -9.09
N PRO A 250 34.28 53.74 -9.68
CA PRO A 250 34.71 54.27 -10.97
C PRO A 250 36.15 54.75 -10.80
N VAL A 251 37.06 54.19 -11.60
CA VAL A 251 38.40 54.76 -11.74
C VAL A 251 38.18 56.12 -12.39
N SER A 252 38.13 57.16 -11.55
CA SER A 252 38.17 58.54 -11.99
C SER A 252 39.43 58.71 -12.82
N LYS A 253 39.25 58.91 -14.14
CA LYS A 253 40.31 59.43 -14.99
C LYS A 253 40.58 60.85 -14.52
N VAL A 254 41.77 61.04 -13.93
CA VAL A 254 42.41 62.34 -13.74
C VAL A 254 42.64 62.99 -15.10
#